data_AF-A0ABD5TWQ6-F1
#
_entry.id   AF-A0ABD5TWQ6-F1
#
_cell.length_a   1.000
_cell.length_b   1.000
_cell.length_c   1.000
_cell.angle_alpha   90.00
_cell.angle_beta   90.00
_cell.angle_gamma   90.00
#
_symmetry.space_group_name_H-M   'P 1'
#
loop_
_entity.id
_entity.type
_entity.pdbx_description
1 polymer ?
#
loop_
_entity_poly.entity_id
_entity_poly.type
_entity_poly.pdbx_seq_one_letter_code
_entity_poly.pdbx_strand_id
1 'polypeptide(L)'
;MVKTIRVSEEYHKWLDAHKRDDETMEDTLRRITRGPHPDDVAGLLSKEEAEEAKAAVERLRGRDRDRLDAARAAFKSENADE
;
A
#
# COMPACT_ATOMS: atom_id res chain seq x y z
N MET A 1 -15.27 -11.68 10.53
CA MET A 1 -14.27 -11.89 11.60
C MET A 1 -13.61 -10.54 11.85
N VAL A 2 -13.72 -9.99 13.06
CA VAL A 2 -13.20 -8.64 13.35
C VAL A 2 -11.77 -8.75 13.88
N LYS A 3 -10.86 -7.90 13.38
CA LYS A 3 -9.49 -7.78 13.91
C LYS A 3 -9.32 -6.43 14.58
N THR A 4 -8.85 -6.42 15.82
CA THR A 4 -8.62 -5.20 16.58
C THR A 4 -7.15 -4.80 16.49
N ILE A 5 -6.89 -3.53 16.22
CA ILE A 5 -5.55 -2.93 16.28
C ILE A 5 -5.51 -1.88 17.39
N ARG A 6 -4.33 -1.68 17.99
CA ARG A 6 -4.10 -0.56 18.91
C ARG A 6 -3.46 0.58 18.14
N VAL A 7 -3.93 1.79 18.38
CA VAL A 7 -3.43 3.02 17.76
C VAL A 7 -3.22 4.09 18.83
N SER A 8 -2.43 5.11 18.53
CA SER A 8 -2.32 6.27 19.43
C SER A 8 -3.64 7.04 19.47
N GLU A 9 -3.90 7.75 20.58
CA GLU A 9 -5.07 8.62 20.67
C GLU A 9 -5.06 9.72 19.60
N GLU A 10 -3.88 10.25 19.27
CA GLU A 10 -3.73 11.25 18.20
C GLU A 10 -4.20 10.70 16.86
N TYR A 11 -3.82 9.46 16.53
CA TYR A 11 -4.24 8.80 15.30
C TYR A 11 -5.74 8.51 15.30
N HIS A 12 -6.30 8.10 16.45
CA HIS A 12 -7.74 7.92 16.59
C HIS A 12 -8.51 9.22 16.36
N LYS A 13 -8.09 10.34 16.97
CA LYS A 13 -8.73 11.65 16.79
C LYS A 13 -8.62 12.13 15.35
N TRP A 14 -7.46 11.91 14.73
CA TRP A 14 -7.27 12.24 13.32
C TRP A 14 -8.23 11.44 12.43
N LEU A 15 -8.41 10.15 12.70
CA LEU A 15 -9.38 9.30 12.01
C LEU A 15 -10.81 9.79 12.20
N ASP A 16 -11.19 10.08 13.44
CA ASP A 16 -12.53 10.54 13.81
C ASP A 16 -12.87 11.87 13.11
N ALA A 17 -11.91 12.81 13.04
CA ALA A 17 -12.07 14.07 12.33
C ALA A 17 -12.26 13.91 10.81
N HIS A 18 -11.82 12.79 10.22
CA HIS A 18 -11.99 12.50 8.80
C HIS A 18 -13.18 11.58 8.51
N LYS A 19 -13.84 11.05 9.55
CA LYS A 19 -14.99 10.16 9.42
C LYS A 19 -16.21 10.96 9.00
N ARG A 20 -16.98 10.43 8.04
CA ARG A 20 -18.27 10.99 7.66
C ARG A 20 -19.39 10.42 8.54
N ASP A 21 -20.52 11.10 8.59
CA ASP A 21 -21.65 10.71 9.43
C ASP A 21 -22.23 9.34 9.05
N ASP A 22 -22.14 8.97 7.77
CA ASP A 22 -22.59 7.72 7.18
C ASP A 22 -21.54 6.60 7.12
N GLU A 23 -20.29 6.89 7.52
CA GLU A 23 -19.17 5.95 7.43
C GLU A 23 -18.90 5.26 8.79
N THR A 24 -18.44 4.00 8.76
CA THR A 24 -17.77 3.38 9.90
C THR A 24 -16.29 3.77 9.94
N MET A 25 -15.62 3.47 11.07
CA MET A 25 -14.17 3.69 11.20
C MET A 25 -13.36 2.89 10.15
N GLU A 26 -13.85 1.70 9.78
CA GLU A 26 -13.25 0.90 8.71
C GLU A 26 -13.40 1.55 7.34
N ASP A 27 -14.57 2.11 7.04
CA ASP A 27 -14.84 2.80 5.77
C ASP A 27 -13.95 4.02 5.59
N THR A 28 -13.80 4.82 6.65
CA THR A 28 -12.89 5.97 6.69
C THR A 28 -11.43 5.54 6.44
N LEU A 29 -10.98 4.47 7.10
CA LEU A 29 -9.65 3.90 6.87
C LEU A 29 -9.45 3.45 5.42
N ARG A 30 -10.42 2.77 4.81
CA ARG A 30 -10.35 2.35 3.40
C ARG A 30 -10.29 3.52 2.44
N ARG A 31 -11.16 4.51 2.62
CA ARG A 31 -11.20 5.69 1.77
C ARG A 31 -9.88 6.46 1.79
N ILE A 32 -9.31 6.65 2.97
CA ILE A 32 -8.03 7.37 3.14
C ILE A 32 -6.87 6.58 2.55
N THR A 33 -6.86 5.26 2.71
CA THR A 33 -5.83 4.37 2.11
C THR A 33 -6.05 4.12 0.62
N ARG A 34 -7.16 4.62 0.05
CA ARG A 34 -7.57 4.46 -1.35
C ARG A 34 -7.66 2.99 -1.78
N GLY A 35 -7.98 2.10 -0.85
CA GLY A 35 -8.21 0.69 -1.17
C GLY A 35 -9.67 0.47 -1.62
N PRO A 36 -9.94 -0.23 -2.74
CA PRO A 36 -11.29 -0.67 -3.07
C PRO A 36 -11.85 -1.58 -1.95
N HIS A 37 -13.18 -1.62 -1.79
CA HIS A 37 -13.78 -2.54 -0.81
C HIS A 37 -13.48 -3.99 -1.23
N PRO A 38 -13.16 -4.93 -0.31
CA PRO A 38 -12.77 -6.29 -0.68
C PRO A 38 -13.90 -6.99 -1.45
N ASP A 39 -15.15 -6.69 -1.10
CA ASP A 39 -16.32 -7.24 -1.79
C ASP A 39 -16.49 -6.65 -3.21
N ASP A 40 -16.04 -5.41 -3.45
CA ASP A 40 -16.10 -4.79 -4.80
C ASP A 40 -15.11 -5.46 -5.77
N VAL A 41 -14.06 -6.10 -5.25
CA VAL A 41 -13.04 -6.78 -6.04
C VAL A 41 -13.10 -8.30 -5.93
N ALA A 42 -13.93 -8.82 -5.01
CA ALA A 42 -14.08 -10.26 -4.80
C ALA A 42 -14.69 -10.91 -6.05
N GLY A 43 -14.01 -11.94 -6.56
CA GLY A 43 -14.49 -12.72 -7.71
C GLY A 43 -14.24 -12.09 -9.08
N LEU A 44 -13.62 -10.90 -9.17
CA LEU A 44 -13.18 -10.34 -10.45
C LEU A 44 -12.06 -11.16 -11.09
N LEU A 45 -11.22 -11.77 -10.25
CA LEU A 45 -10.11 -12.61 -10.68
C LEU A 45 -10.30 -14.01 -10.12
N SER A 46 -10.02 -15.02 -10.95
CA SER A 46 -9.73 -16.37 -10.46
C SER A 46 -8.50 -16.36 -9.56
N LYS A 47 -8.32 -17.44 -8.79
CA LYS A 47 -7.17 -17.55 -7.89
C LYS A 47 -5.85 -17.49 -8.68
N GLU A 48 -5.82 -18.15 -9.84
CA GLU A 48 -4.68 -18.17 -10.75
C GLU A 48 -4.36 -16.76 -11.27
N GLU A 49 -5.37 -16.03 -11.76
CA GLU A 49 -5.20 -14.65 -12.25
C GLU A 49 -4.76 -13.68 -11.13
N ALA A 50 -5.27 -13.87 -9.91
CA ALA A 50 -4.88 -13.07 -8.75
C ALA A 50 -3.40 -13.29 -8.39
N GLU A 51 -2.93 -14.53 -8.40
CA GLU A 51 -1.51 -14.84 -8.16
C GLU A 51 -0.61 -14.31 -9.30
N GLU A 52 -1.06 -14.38 -10.55
CA GLU A 52 -0.33 -13.79 -11.68
C GLU A 52 -0.22 -12.26 -11.54
N ALA A 53 -1.33 -11.57 -11.22
CA ALA A 53 -1.34 -10.14 -11.00
C ALA A 53 -0.40 -9.74 -9.87
N LYS A 54 -0.39 -10.51 -8.77
CA LYS A 54 0.51 -10.31 -7.63
C LYS A 54 1.98 -10.47 -8.06
N ALA A 55 2.30 -11.52 -8.80
CA ALA A 55 3.66 -11.73 -9.31
C ALA A 55 4.10 -10.62 -10.29
N ALA A 56 3.18 -10.09 -11.10
CA ALA A 56 3.47 -8.97 -12.00
C ALA A 56 3.83 -7.68 -11.23
N VAL A 57 3.09 -7.38 -10.15
CA VAL A 57 3.38 -6.23 -9.27
C VAL A 57 4.73 -6.39 -8.57
N GLU A 58 5.05 -7.58 -8.06
CA GLU A 58 6.35 -7.86 -7.44
C GLU A 58 7.51 -7.65 -8.43
N ARG A 59 7.38 -8.14 -9.68
CA ARG A 59 8.37 -7.89 -10.73
C ARG A 59 8.54 -6.41 -11.06
N LEU A 60 7.44 -5.65 -11.09
CA LEU A 60 7.47 -4.21 -11.33
C LEU A 60 8.23 -3.48 -10.22
N ARG A 61 7.88 -3.76 -8.95
CA ARG A 61 8.52 -3.16 -7.78
C ARG A 61 10.00 -3.53 -7.66
N GLY A 62 10.35 -4.77 -8.00
CA GLY A 62 11.74 -5.22 -8.03
C GLY A 62 12.57 -4.41 -9.03
N ARG A 63 12.07 -4.24 -10.25
CA ARG A 63 12.77 -3.50 -11.32
C ARG A 63 13.04 -2.04 -10.95
N ASP A 64 12.06 -1.37 -10.32
CA ASP A 64 12.22 0.01 -9.88
C ASP A 64 13.26 0.13 -8.77
N ARG A 65 13.31 -0.84 -7.85
CA ARG A 65 14.33 -0.90 -6.80
C ARG A 65 15.72 -1.13 -7.39
N ASP A 66 15.87 -2.10 -8.28
CA ASP A 66 17.15 -2.40 -8.93
C ASP A 66 17.68 -1.19 -9.70
N ARG A 67 16.80 -0.49 -10.42
CA ARG A 67 17.15 0.75 -11.13
C ARG A 67 17.61 1.84 -10.18
N LEU A 68 16.91 2.02 -9.05
CA LEU A 68 17.25 3.03 -8.05
C LEU A 68 18.58 2.70 -7.36
N ASP A 69 18.82 1.44 -7.03
CA ASP A 69 20.07 0.97 -6.45
C ASP A 69 21.24 1.13 -7.42
N ALA A 70 21.05 0.85 -8.70
CA ALA A 70 22.06 1.10 -9.74
C ALA A 70 22.39 2.60 -9.87
N ALA A 71 21.38 3.47 -9.89
CA ALA A 71 21.59 4.92 -9.92
C ALA A 71 22.33 5.41 -8.68
N ARG A 72 22.00 4.87 -7.50
CA ARG A 72 22.68 5.19 -6.24
C ARG A 72 24.13 4.72 -6.23
N ALA A 73 24.42 3.56 -6.80
CA ALA A 73 25.77 3.03 -6.92
C ALA A 73 26.63 3.90 -7.84
N ALA A 74 26.10 4.31 -9.00
CA ALA A 74 26.81 5.19 -9.95
C ALA A 74 27.21 6.53 -9.32
N PHE A 75 26.30 7.17 -8.58
CA PHE A 75 26.59 8.42 -7.86
C PHE A 75 27.63 8.27 -6.76
N LYS A 76 27.71 7.11 -6.12
CA LYS A 76 28.70 6.82 -5.07
C LYS A 76 30.08 6.53 -5.65
N SER A 77 30.16 5.86 -6.81
CA SER A 77 31.45 5.63 -7.47
C SER A 77 32.05 6.94 -7.98
N GLU A 78 31.23 7.87 -8.49
CA GLU A 78 31.72 9.16 -9.00
C GLU A 78 32.26 10.09 -7.89
N ASN A 79 31.75 10.00 -6.65
CA ASN A 79 32.27 10.74 -5.50
C ASN A 79 33.46 10.07 -4.81
N ALA A 80 33.83 8.84 -5.19
CA ALA A 80 34.94 8.12 -4.59
C ALA A 80 36.27 8.28 -5.36
N ASP A 81 36.20 8.85 -6.57
CA ASP A 81 37.34 9.09 -7.46
C ASP A 81 37.87 10.55 -7.42
N GLU A 82 37.41 11.36 -6.45
CA GLU A 82 37.87 12.75 -6.20
C GLU A 82 38.67 12.87 -4.87
#